data_AF-A0A498SAA4-F1
#
_entry.id   AF-A0A498SAA4-F1
#
_cell.length_a   1.000
_cell.length_b   1.000
_cell.length_c   1.000
_cell.angle_alpha   90.00
_cell.angle_beta   90.00
_cell.angle_gamma   90.00
#
_symmetry.space_group_name_H-M   'P 1'
#
loop_
_entity.id
_entity.type
_entity.pdbx_description
1 polymer ?
#
loop_
_entity_poly.entity_id
_entity_poly.type
_entity_poly.pdbx_seq_one_letter_code
_entity_poly.pdbx_strand_id
1 'polypeptide(L)'
;MFPISSTQVAGGNYGGDSYGSNVEYPRCCDLCTRDVRKFSNRFEFAQHLRAMHCTKEGGSFICRYGPNRVCQTLPLEGVSDHDYEVHIRKCHANFSE
;
A
#
# COMPACT_ATOMS: atom_id res chain seq x y z
N MET A 1 -49.20 -30.28 5.02
CA MET A 1 -48.62 -29.26 4.14
C MET A 1 -47.11 -29.27 4.31
N PHE A 2 -46.41 -29.30 3.18
CA PHE A 2 -44.97 -29.56 2.98
C PHE A 2 -44.05 -28.45 3.51
N PRO A 3 -42.73 -28.71 3.65
CA PRO A 3 -41.80 -27.92 4.46
C PRO A 3 -41.28 -26.70 3.70
N ILE A 4 -40.89 -25.67 4.44
CA ILE A 4 -40.25 -24.49 3.85
C ILE A 4 -38.77 -24.84 3.66
N SER A 5 -38.40 -25.04 2.39
CA SER A 5 -37.03 -25.22 1.95
C SER A 5 -36.22 -23.92 2.07
N SER A 6 -35.03 -24.08 2.62
CA SER A 6 -33.75 -23.66 2.04
C SER A 6 -33.62 -22.24 1.47
N THR A 7 -32.84 -21.41 2.15
CA THR A 7 -31.67 -20.82 1.48
C THR A 7 -30.55 -20.67 2.51
N GLN A 8 -29.68 -21.69 2.58
CA GLN A 8 -28.36 -21.55 3.17
C GLN A 8 -27.52 -20.79 2.15
N VAL A 9 -27.20 -19.53 2.44
CA VAL A 9 -26.23 -18.77 1.64
C VAL A 9 -24.85 -19.33 1.95
N ALA A 10 -24.37 -20.14 1.00
CA ALA A 10 -22.98 -20.56 0.91
C ALA A 10 -22.13 -19.42 0.34
N GLY A 11 -20.91 -19.31 0.82
CA GLY A 11 -19.79 -18.81 0.01
C GLY A 11 -19.46 -17.33 0.19
N GLY A 12 -18.60 -17.06 1.18
CA GLY A 12 -17.78 -15.86 1.24
C GLY A 12 -16.43 -16.20 1.84
N ASN A 13 -15.69 -17.10 1.21
CA ASN A 13 -14.28 -17.33 1.53
C ASN A 13 -13.48 -16.19 0.89
N TYR A 14 -13.38 -15.05 1.58
CA TYR A 14 -12.39 -14.03 1.23
C TYR A 14 -11.03 -14.59 1.63
N GLY A 15 -10.35 -15.08 0.60
CA GLY A 15 -9.04 -15.72 0.68
C GLY A 15 -8.03 -14.82 1.37
N GLY A 16 -7.12 -15.48 2.09
CA GLY A 16 -6.17 -14.87 2.99
C GLY A 16 -5.35 -13.75 2.35
N ASP A 17 -5.41 -12.59 2.99
CA ASP A 17 -4.35 -11.60 2.96
C ASP A 17 -3.04 -12.25 3.41
N SER A 18 -2.21 -12.58 2.41
CA SER A 18 -0.82 -12.95 2.60
C SER A 18 -0.02 -11.68 2.92
N TYR A 19 -0.13 -11.15 4.14
CA TYR A 19 0.63 -9.99 4.62
C TYR A 19 2.07 -10.39 4.96
N GLY A 20 2.82 -10.86 3.97
CA GLY A 20 4.17 -11.33 4.21
C GLY A 20 4.94 -11.62 2.93
N SER A 21 4.70 -10.86 1.86
CA SER A 21 5.55 -10.95 0.69
C SER A 21 6.89 -10.31 1.04
N ASN A 22 7.90 -11.14 1.34
CA ASN A 22 9.29 -10.70 1.40
C ASN A 22 9.65 -10.13 0.01
N VAL A 23 9.60 -8.81 -0.12
CA VAL A 23 9.88 -8.17 -1.41
C VAL A 23 11.37 -8.24 -1.66
N GLU A 24 11.79 -9.14 -2.56
CA GLU A 24 13.16 -9.20 -3.05
C GLU A 24 13.49 -7.93 -3.85
N TYR A 25 14.62 -7.32 -3.52
CA TYR A 25 15.22 -6.22 -4.27
C TYR A 25 16.28 -6.79 -5.23
N PRO A 26 16.48 -6.19 -6.41
CA PRO A 26 15.99 -4.88 -6.84
C PRO A 26 14.56 -4.88 -7.38
N ARG A 27 13.79 -3.82 -7.07
CA ARG A 27 12.40 -3.67 -7.48
C ARG A 27 12.13 -2.37 -8.24
N CYS A 28 11.03 -2.35 -8.97
CA CYS A 28 10.54 -1.19 -9.71
C CYS A 28 9.36 -0.54 -8.98
N CYS A 29 9.10 0.74 -9.28
CA CYS A 29 7.87 1.41 -8.87
C CYS A 29 6.74 1.11 -9.85
N ASP A 30 5.62 0.60 -9.35
CA ASP A 30 4.47 0.19 -10.17
C ASP A 30 3.68 1.37 -10.76
N LEU A 31 3.86 2.58 -10.20
CA LEU A 31 3.09 3.77 -10.55
C LEU A 31 3.83 4.77 -11.45
N CYS A 32 5.12 4.54 -11.69
CA CYS A 32 5.96 5.34 -12.56
C CYS A 32 6.06 4.65 -13.93
N THR A 33 5.56 5.30 -14.98
CA THR A 33 5.57 4.76 -16.36
C THR A 33 6.72 5.28 -17.22
N ARG A 34 7.46 6.30 -16.76
CA ARG A 34 8.68 6.81 -17.41
C ARG A 34 9.86 6.68 -16.44
N ASP A 35 10.92 6.04 -16.91
CA ASP A 35 12.21 5.89 -16.22
C ASP A 35 12.14 5.28 -14.81
N VAL A 36 11.74 4.02 -14.72
CA VAL A 36 11.86 3.29 -13.46
C VAL A 36 13.29 2.82 -13.28
N ARG A 37 14.07 3.62 -12.56
CA ARG A 37 15.33 3.17 -11.95
C ARG A 37 15.00 1.95 -11.09
N LYS A 38 15.69 0.83 -11.31
CA LYS A 38 15.62 -0.32 -10.40
C LYS A 38 16.16 0.13 -9.05
N PHE A 39 15.33 0.07 -8.02
CA PHE A 39 15.73 0.40 -6.66
C PHE A 39 16.43 -0.80 -6.07
N SER A 40 17.68 -0.63 -5.65
CA SER A 40 18.53 -1.74 -5.20
C SER A 40 18.21 -2.16 -3.77
N ASN A 41 17.56 -1.29 -3.01
CA ASN A 41 17.20 -1.54 -1.63
C ASN A 41 15.93 -0.79 -1.22
N ARG A 42 15.39 -1.19 -0.06
CA ARG A 42 14.17 -0.62 0.53
C ARG A 42 14.24 0.85 0.89
N PHE A 43 15.43 1.36 1.22
CA PHE A 43 15.61 2.78 1.57
C PHE A 43 15.48 3.67 0.34
N GLU A 44 16.13 3.29 -0.77
CA GLU A 44 15.99 3.98 -2.05
C GLU A 44 14.54 4.00 -2.53
N PHE A 45 13.85 2.86 -2.40
CA PHE A 45 12.44 2.77 -2.76
C PHE A 45 11.56 3.68 -1.88
N ALA A 46 11.75 3.65 -0.56
CA ALA A 46 11.01 4.52 0.36
C ALA A 46 11.24 6.02 0.03
N GLN A 47 12.49 6.41 -0.23
CA GLN A 47 12.80 7.80 -0.62
C GLN A 47 12.11 8.19 -1.93
N HIS A 48 12.06 7.29 -2.91
CA HIS A 48 11.31 7.51 -4.15
C HIS A 48 9.82 7.73 -3.90
N LEU A 49 9.19 6.89 -3.08
CA LEU A 49 7.76 7.05 -2.73
C LEU A 49 7.49 8.42 -2.12
N ARG A 50 8.36 8.85 -1.21
CA ARG A 50 8.26 10.14 -0.56
C ARG A 50 8.46 11.32 -1.52
N ALA A 51 9.34 11.18 -2.52
CA ALA A 51 9.59 12.24 -3.49
C ALA A 51 8.52 12.32 -4.59
N MET A 52 8.05 11.17 -5.07
CA MET A 52 7.24 11.07 -6.30
C MET A 52 5.78 10.68 -6.06
N HIS A 53 5.46 10.09 -4.91
CA HIS A 53 4.12 9.60 -4.56
C HIS A 53 3.64 10.14 -3.21
N CYS A 54 4.14 11.31 -2.84
CA CYS A 54 3.66 12.10 -1.73
C CYS A 54 3.02 13.40 -2.22
N THR A 55 1.90 13.78 -1.64
CA THR A 55 1.38 15.15 -1.74
C THR A 55 1.52 15.81 -0.37
N LYS A 56 2.06 17.03 -0.32
CA LYS A 56 2.15 17.82 0.90
C LYS A 56 1.10 18.93 0.87
N GLU A 57 0.13 18.87 1.78
CA GLU A 57 -0.96 19.86 1.89
C GLU A 57 -1.00 20.39 3.32
N GLY A 58 -0.86 21.70 3.51
CA GLY A 58 -0.96 22.33 4.85
C GLY A 58 0.06 21.85 5.89
N GLY A 59 1.11 21.13 5.50
CA GLY A 59 2.07 20.50 6.42
C GLY A 59 1.84 19.00 6.65
N SER A 60 0.71 18.46 6.20
CA SER A 60 0.40 17.03 6.20
C SER A 60 0.92 16.35 4.94
N PHE A 61 1.28 15.07 5.08
CA PHE A 61 1.81 14.22 4.02
C PHE A 61 0.79 13.14 3.66
N ILE A 62 0.40 13.10 2.39
CA ILE A 62 -0.61 12.17 1.86
C ILE A 62 0.08 11.15 0.97
N CYS A 63 -0.16 9.86 1.23
CA CYS A 63 0.36 8.78 0.40
C CYS A 63 -0.52 8.54 -0.82
N ARG A 64 0.08 8.74 -2.01
CA ARG A 64 -0.54 8.49 -3.31
C ARG A 64 -0.07 7.16 -3.91
N TYR A 65 0.68 6.36 -3.14
CA TYR A 65 1.14 5.04 -3.55
C TYR A 65 0.07 3.99 -3.29
N GLY A 66 -0.83 3.80 -4.25
CA GLY A 66 -1.90 2.81 -4.19
C GLY A 66 -2.77 2.81 -5.45
N PRO A 67 -3.72 1.88 -5.53
CA PRO A 67 -4.68 1.86 -6.63
C PRO A 67 -5.41 3.21 -6.72
N ASN A 68 -5.63 3.71 -7.93
CA ASN A 68 -6.24 5.04 -8.17
C ASN A 68 -5.50 6.22 -7.51
N ARG A 69 -4.18 6.11 -7.28
CA ARG A 69 -3.35 7.14 -6.62
C ARG A 69 -3.78 7.43 -5.18
N VAL A 70 -4.39 6.46 -4.50
CA VAL A 70 -4.80 6.58 -3.10
C VAL A 70 -4.29 5.37 -2.33
N CYS A 71 -3.50 5.62 -1.29
CA CYS A 71 -3.15 4.57 -0.34
C CYS A 71 -4.29 4.38 0.66
N GLN A 72 -4.85 3.17 0.74
CA GLN A 72 -6.00 2.86 1.61
C GLN A 72 -5.63 2.67 3.08
N THR A 73 -4.33 2.64 3.41
CA THR A 73 -3.86 2.43 4.79
C THR A 73 -3.56 3.73 5.52
N LEU A 74 -3.65 4.89 4.85
CA LEU A 74 -3.52 6.21 5.48
C LEU A 74 -4.75 7.07 5.19
N PRO A 75 -5.10 8.00 6.11
CA PRO A 75 -6.19 8.93 5.90
C PRO A 75 -5.90 9.88 4.72
N LEU A 76 -6.96 10.26 4.00
CA LEU A 76 -6.88 11.21 2.89
C LEU A 76 -6.45 12.61 3.31
N GLU A 77 -6.69 12.98 4.57
CA GLU A 77 -6.28 14.26 5.16
C GLU A 77 -4.75 14.35 5.36
N GLY A 78 -4.05 13.22 5.22
CA GLY A 78 -2.61 13.11 5.40
C GLY A 78 -2.23 12.93 6.86
N VAL A 79 -0.94 12.68 7.08
CA VAL A 79 -0.35 12.44 8.40
C VAL A 79 0.90 13.30 8.61
N SER A 80 1.47 13.23 9.80
CA SER A 80 2.74 13.91 10.07
C SER A 80 3.87 13.34 9.21
N ASP A 81 4.95 14.10 9.10
CA ASP A 81 6.14 13.70 8.36
C ASP A 81 6.69 12.33 8.81
N HIS A 82 6.76 12.15 10.13
CA HIS A 82 7.25 10.94 10.77
C HIS A 82 6.32 9.75 10.51
N ASP A 83 5.01 9.94 10.68
CA ASP A 83 4.02 8.89 10.45
C ASP A 83 4.02 8.45 8.99
N TYR A 84 4.20 9.39 8.06
CA TYR A 84 4.32 9.10 6.64
C TYR A 84 5.56 8.22 6.36
N GLU A 85 6.71 8.56 6.96
CA GLU A 85 7.94 7.76 6.83
C GLU A 85 7.77 6.35 7.40
N VAL A 86 7.16 6.21 8.57
CA VAL A 86 6.88 4.89 9.16
C VAL A 86 5.92 4.09 8.27
N HIS A 87 4.90 4.73 7.73
CA HIS A 87 3.93 4.12 6.83
C HIS A 87 4.60 3.57 5.56
N ILE A 88 5.39 4.37 4.84
CA ILE A 88 6.03 3.88 3.60
C ILE A 88 6.96 2.70 3.89
N ARG A 89 7.64 2.69 5.05
CA ARG A 89 8.53 1.59 5.44
C ARG A 89 7.75 0.32 5.71
N LYS A 90 6.66 0.40 6.48
CA LYS A 90 5.85 -0.76 6.88
C LYS A 90 4.97 -1.28 5.76
N CYS A 91 4.26 -0.40 5.04
CA CYS A 91 3.27 -0.80 4.03
C CYS A 91 3.80 -0.99 2.62
N HIS A 92 4.87 -0.26 2.23
CA HIS A 92 5.27 -0.23 0.83
C HIS A 92 6.69 -0.70 0.57
N ALA A 93 7.64 -0.42 1.47
CA ALA A 93 9.04 -0.84 1.35
C ALA A 93 9.35 -2.16 2.09
N ASN A 94 8.36 -2.74 2.76
CA ASN A 94 8.40 -4.02 3.47
C ASN A 94 9.58 -4.15 4.45
N PHE A 95 9.70 -3.19 5.37
CA PHE A 95 10.53 -3.35 6.56
C PHE A 95 9.81 -4.34 7.49
N SER A 96 10.03 -5.64 7.26
CA SER A 96 9.75 -6.64 8.29
C SER A 96 10.79 -6.39 9.40
N GLU A 97 10.31 -6.05 10.59
CA GLU A 97 11.09 -6.11 11.83
C GLU A 97 10.98 -7.50 12.44
#